data_AF-A0A416K7G7-F1
#
_entry.id   AF-A0A416K7G7-F1
#
_cell.length_a   1.000
_cell.length_b   1.000
_cell.length_c   1.000
_cell.angle_alpha   90.00
_cell.angle_beta   90.00
_cell.angle_gamma   90.00
#
_symmetry.space_group_name_H-M   'P 1'
#
loop_
_entity.id
_entity.type
_entity.pdbx_description
1 polymer ?
#
loop_
_entity_poly.entity_id
_entity_poly.type
_entity_poly.pdbx_seq_one_letter_code
_entity_poly.pdbx_strand_id
1 'polypeptide(L)'
;MPRTKGSKNKPKVVNDFASQIAEKQSTIEVLNTEIASITANIDSLKAELKTKRAALKSAEKEVGKLQAKKAKADQKAAEEAKKAEAEAVLKKLLADGVSAEEILAKLK
;
A
#
# COMPACT_ATOMS: atom_id res chain seq x y z
N MET A 1 -9.60 -6.97 -86.60
CA MET A 1 -9.20 -6.68 -85.19
C MET A 1 -9.73 -5.29 -84.81
N PRO A 2 -9.55 -4.80 -83.58
CA PRO A 2 -10.28 -5.00 -82.33
C PRO A 2 -10.92 -3.67 -81.84
N ARG A 3 -11.64 -3.65 -80.70
CA ARG A 3 -11.34 -2.73 -79.56
C ARG A 3 -11.85 -3.39 -78.27
N THR A 4 -10.93 -3.63 -77.33
CA THR A 4 -11.29 -3.96 -75.94
C THR A 4 -11.96 -2.74 -75.31
N LYS A 5 -13.09 -2.95 -74.63
CA LYS A 5 -13.82 -1.87 -73.96
C LYS A 5 -12.94 -1.27 -72.87
N GLY A 6 -12.50 -0.03 -73.11
CA GLY A 6 -11.72 0.76 -72.17
C GLY A 6 -12.50 1.04 -70.89
N SER A 7 -12.00 0.51 -69.79
CA SER A 7 -11.95 1.09 -68.44
C SER A 7 -13.02 2.15 -68.11
N LYS A 8 -14.29 1.75 -67.96
CA LYS A 8 -15.31 2.58 -67.32
C LYS A 8 -15.36 2.43 -65.78
N ASN A 9 -14.54 1.54 -65.20
CA ASN A 9 -14.54 1.28 -63.76
C ASN A 9 -13.54 2.13 -62.95
N LYS A 10 -12.54 2.75 -63.59
CA LYS A 10 -11.46 3.47 -62.88
C LYS A 10 -11.92 4.66 -62.01
N PRO A 11 -12.92 5.50 -62.40
CA PRO A 11 -13.33 6.64 -61.56
C PRO A 11 -14.03 6.24 -60.25
N LYS A 12 -14.77 5.11 -60.24
CA LYS A 12 -15.51 4.65 -59.05
C LYS A 12 -14.59 4.13 -57.95
N VAL A 13 -13.49 3.47 -58.33
CA VAL A 13 -12.56 2.83 -57.38
C VAL A 13 -11.66 3.87 -56.68
N VAL A 14 -11.29 4.97 -57.35
CA VAL A 14 -10.45 6.02 -56.76
C VAL A 14 -11.20 6.81 -55.66
N ASN A 15 -12.51 7.04 -55.84
CA ASN A 15 -13.33 7.72 -54.83
C ASN A 15 -13.53 6.86 -53.56
N ASP A 16 -13.61 5.54 -53.75
CA ASP A 16 -13.68 4.57 -52.65
C ASP A 16 -12.39 4.60 -51.79
N PHE A 17 -11.21 4.63 -52.41
CA PHE A 17 -9.95 4.74 -51.67
C PHE A 17 -9.79 6.07 -50.93
N ALA A 18 -10.20 7.19 -51.52
CA ALA A 18 -10.13 8.50 -50.84
C ALA A 18 -10.99 8.52 -49.56
N SER A 19 -12.18 7.91 -49.63
CA SER A 19 -13.08 7.77 -48.47
C SER A 19 -12.46 6.88 -47.39
N GLN A 20 -11.92 5.72 -47.76
CA GLN A 20 -11.24 4.81 -46.83
C GLN A 20 -10.00 5.45 -46.18
N ILE A 21 -9.26 6.31 -46.89
CA ILE A 21 -8.12 7.05 -46.35
C ILE A 21 -8.59 8.04 -45.27
N ALA A 22 -9.66 8.79 -45.55
CA ALA A 22 -10.21 9.76 -44.60
C ALA A 22 -10.71 9.07 -43.32
N GLU A 23 -11.40 7.93 -43.44
CA GLU A 23 -11.85 7.13 -42.29
C GLU A 23 -10.66 6.61 -41.45
N LYS A 24 -9.61 6.12 -42.11
CA LYS A 24 -8.39 5.67 -41.41
C LYS A 24 -7.67 6.83 -40.71
N GLN A 25 -7.63 8.02 -41.32
CA GLN A 25 -7.05 9.22 -40.69
C GLN A 25 -7.84 9.62 -39.45
N SER A 26 -9.18 9.65 -39.53
CA SER A 26 -10.03 9.91 -38.38
C SER A 26 -9.81 8.88 -37.25
N THR A 27 -9.67 7.60 -37.60
CA THR A 27 -9.37 6.54 -36.62
C THR A 27 -8.00 6.76 -35.96
N ILE A 28 -6.98 7.16 -36.73
CA ILE A 28 -5.64 7.47 -36.20
C ILE A 28 -5.69 8.65 -35.23
N GLU A 29 -6.45 9.70 -35.54
CA GLU A 29 -6.62 10.86 -34.67
C GLU A 29 -7.25 10.45 -33.34
N VAL A 30 -8.34 9.68 -33.38
CA VAL A 30 -9.00 9.14 -32.17
C VAL A 30 -8.02 8.32 -31.33
N LEU A 31 -7.32 7.36 -31.94
CA LEU A 31 -6.35 6.52 -31.24
C LEU A 31 -5.20 7.34 -30.64
N ASN A 32 -4.71 8.37 -31.32
CA ASN A 32 -3.68 9.26 -30.77
C ASN A 32 -4.18 10.04 -29.56
N THR A 33 -5.43 10.51 -29.56
CA THR A 33 -6.01 11.18 -28.39
C THR A 33 -6.17 10.23 -27.20
N GLU A 34 -6.56 8.97 -27.45
CA GLU A 34 -6.65 7.95 -26.41
C GLU A 34 -5.28 7.59 -25.84
N ILE A 35 -4.26 7.43 -26.70
CA ILE A 35 -2.87 7.17 -26.27
C ILE A 35 -2.37 8.31 -25.38
N ALA A 36 -2.61 9.57 -25.77
CA ALA A 36 -2.23 10.73 -24.97
C ALA A 36 -2.94 10.76 -23.61
N SER A 37 -4.24 10.46 -23.58
CA SER A 37 -5.03 10.38 -22.34
C SER A 37 -4.52 9.27 -21.42
N ILE A 38 -4.30 8.07 -21.95
CA ILE A 38 -3.77 6.93 -21.19
C ILE A 38 -2.38 7.25 -20.64
N THR A 39 -1.52 7.89 -21.43
CA THR A 39 -0.17 8.28 -21.01
C THR A 39 -0.23 9.26 -19.82
N ALA A 40 -1.08 10.28 -19.91
CA ALA A 40 -1.29 11.24 -18.82
C ALA A 40 -1.83 10.54 -17.55
N ASN A 41 -2.78 9.61 -17.69
CA ASN A 41 -3.31 8.85 -16.58
C ASN A 41 -2.24 7.96 -15.91
N ILE A 42 -1.39 7.31 -16.71
CA ILE A 42 -0.27 6.50 -16.21
C ILE A 42 0.69 7.36 -15.37
N ASP A 43 1.03 8.55 -15.85
CA ASP A 43 1.97 9.42 -15.13
C ASP A 43 1.36 9.99 -13.84
N SER A 44 0.06 10.31 -13.85
CA SER A 44 -0.67 10.66 -12.63
C SER A 44 -0.64 9.53 -11.60
N LEU A 45 -0.95 8.30 -12.03
CA LEU A 45 -0.95 7.12 -11.15
C LEU A 45 0.45 6.82 -10.58
N LYS A 46 1.52 7.01 -11.36
CA LYS A 46 2.90 6.89 -10.85
C LYS A 46 3.19 7.92 -9.76
N ALA A 47 2.76 9.16 -9.95
CA ALA A 47 2.95 10.21 -8.95
C ALA A 47 2.17 9.91 -7.66
N GLU A 48 0.91 9.51 -7.77
CA GLU A 48 0.09 9.10 -6.62
C GLU A 48 0.66 7.89 -5.88
N LEU A 49 1.19 6.91 -6.60
CA LEU A 49 1.81 5.75 -5.99
C LEU A 49 3.06 6.14 -5.19
N LYS A 50 3.86 7.08 -5.71
CA LYS A 50 5.04 7.61 -5.00
C LYS A 50 4.64 8.32 -3.71
N THR A 51 3.59 9.16 -3.74
CA THR A 51 3.11 9.88 -2.54
C THR A 51 2.53 8.92 -1.51
N LYS A 52 1.70 7.94 -1.92
CA LYS A 52 1.14 6.92 -1.03
C LYS A 52 2.21 6.05 -0.38
N ARG A 53 3.27 5.67 -1.11
CA ARG A 53 4.41 4.94 -0.52
C ARG A 53 5.15 5.75 0.54
N ALA A 54 5.33 7.05 0.32
CA ALA A 54 5.96 7.93 1.32
C ALA A 54 5.09 8.06 2.58
N ALA A 55 3.78 8.22 2.42
CA ALA A 55 2.83 8.26 3.53
C ALA A 55 2.83 6.95 4.33
N LEU A 56 2.81 5.80 3.64
CA LEU A 56 2.87 4.47 4.26
C LEU A 56 4.14 4.32 5.12
N LYS A 57 5.31 4.65 4.57
CA LYS A 57 6.59 4.58 5.30
C LYS A 57 6.60 5.48 6.55
N SER A 58 5.91 6.61 6.51
CA SER A 58 5.76 7.46 7.70
C SER A 58 4.87 6.81 8.75
N ALA A 59 3.72 6.26 8.33
CA ALA A 59 2.80 5.57 9.21
C ALA A 59 3.45 4.34 9.88
N GLU A 60 4.21 3.54 9.13
CA GLU A 60 4.95 2.38 9.66
C GLU A 60 5.93 2.77 10.78
N LYS A 61 6.65 3.90 10.62
CA LYS A 61 7.54 4.42 11.66
C LYS A 61 6.78 4.81 12.93
N GLU A 62 5.64 5.47 12.80
CA GLU A 62 4.81 5.86 13.95
C GLU A 62 4.23 4.63 14.66
N VAL A 63 3.76 3.63 13.91
CA VAL A 63 3.31 2.35 14.47
C VAL A 63 4.45 1.68 15.25
N GLY A 64 5.66 1.63 14.69
CA GLY A 64 6.83 1.06 15.38
C GLY A 64 7.15 1.79 16.70
N LYS A 65 7.08 3.12 16.72
CA LYS A 65 7.27 3.91 17.95
C LYS A 65 6.19 3.61 19.00
N LEU A 66 4.93 3.51 18.58
CA LEU A 66 3.81 3.22 19.47
C LEU A 66 3.89 1.81 20.06
N GLN A 67 4.26 0.82 19.24
CA GLN A 67 4.50 -0.56 19.71
C GLN A 67 5.63 -0.60 20.75
N ALA A 68 6.74 0.10 20.51
CA ALA A 68 7.84 0.17 21.47
C ALA A 68 7.44 0.86 22.79
N LYS A 69 6.61 1.92 22.72
CA LYS A 69 6.06 2.58 23.92
C LYS A 69 5.13 1.64 24.69
N LYS A 70 4.25 0.92 23.99
CA LYS A 70 3.35 -0.06 24.60
C LYS A 70 4.13 -1.18 25.29
N ALA A 71 5.12 -1.77 24.63
CA ALA A 71 5.94 -2.83 25.22
C ALA A 71 6.64 -2.37 26.52
N LYS A 72 7.15 -1.13 26.57
CA LYS A 72 7.73 -0.56 27.79
C LYS A 72 6.70 -0.35 28.90
N ALA A 73 5.49 0.08 28.55
CA ALA A 73 4.41 0.26 29.54
C ALA A 73 3.96 -1.10 30.10
N ASP A 74 3.78 -2.09 29.23
CA ASP A 74 3.38 -3.45 29.60
C ASP A 74 4.45 -4.10 30.50
N GLN A 75 5.75 -3.89 30.19
CA GLN A 75 6.84 -4.36 31.05
C GLN A 75 6.79 -3.73 32.45
N LYS A 76 6.59 -2.40 32.54
CA LYS A 76 6.48 -1.70 33.83
C LYS A 76 5.30 -2.22 34.65
N ALA A 77 4.13 -2.40 34.01
CA ALA A 77 2.95 -2.95 34.67
C ALA A 77 3.19 -4.38 35.18
N ALA A 78 3.88 -5.22 34.41
CA ALA A 78 4.24 -6.57 34.84
C ALA A 78 5.23 -6.57 36.01
N GLU A 79 6.21 -5.66 36.03
CA GLU A 79 7.15 -5.50 37.15
C GLU A 79 6.45 -5.00 38.41
N GLU A 80 5.53 -4.04 38.30
CA GLU A 80 4.71 -3.55 39.41
C GLU A 80 3.79 -4.64 39.97
N ALA A 81 3.15 -5.44 39.11
CA ALA A 81 2.34 -6.57 39.53
C ALA A 81 3.16 -7.61 40.31
N LYS A 82 4.36 -7.96 39.83
CA LYS A 82 5.27 -8.89 40.55
C LYS A 82 5.70 -8.36 41.92
N LYS A 83 5.96 -7.05 42.04
CA LYS A 83 6.28 -6.42 43.33
C LYS A 83 5.08 -6.49 44.27
N ALA A 84 3.88 -6.16 43.80
CA ALA A 84 2.66 -6.24 44.60
C ALA A 84 2.37 -7.67 45.07
N GLU A 85 2.56 -8.67 44.19
CA GLU A 85 2.44 -10.08 44.56
C GLU A 85 3.47 -10.50 45.61
N ALA A 86 4.74 -10.11 45.44
CA ALA A 86 5.79 -10.40 46.42
C ALA A 86 5.49 -9.75 47.78
N GLU A 87 5.08 -8.48 47.81
CA GLU A 87 4.67 -7.80 49.03
C GLU A 87 3.46 -8.47 49.70
N ALA A 88 2.47 -8.92 48.92
CA ALA A 88 1.32 -9.64 49.44
C ALA A 88 1.71 -10.99 50.05
N VAL A 89 2.61 -11.74 49.42
CA VAL A 89 3.14 -13.01 49.95
C VAL A 89 3.92 -12.78 51.25
N LEU A 90 4.79 -11.76 51.30
CA LEU A 90 5.54 -11.41 52.51
C LEU A 90 4.60 -11.06 53.67
N LYS A 91 3.57 -10.25 53.42
CA LYS A 91 2.55 -9.91 54.44
C LYS A 91 1.83 -11.15 54.96
N LYS A 92 1.49 -12.11 54.09
CA LYS A 92 0.86 -13.37 54.51
C LYS A 92 1.78 -14.21 55.39
N LEU A 93 3.04 -14.41 54.99
CA LEU A 93 4.00 -15.20 55.77
C LEU A 93 4.24 -14.62 57.18
N LEU A 94 4.33 -13.30 57.29
CA LEU A 94 4.43 -12.63 58.59
C LEU A 94 3.16 -12.81 59.44
N ALA A 95 1.97 -12.75 58.82
CA ALA A 95 0.70 -13.00 59.51
C ALA A 95 0.55 -14.46 59.97
N ASP A 96 1.11 -15.41 59.21
CA ASP A 96 1.16 -16.83 59.54
C ASP A 96 2.23 -17.15 60.62
N GLY A 97 2.94 -16.14 61.13
CA GLY A 97 3.88 -16.28 62.25
C GLY A 97 5.32 -16.59 61.88
N VAL A 98 5.68 -16.58 60.58
CA VAL A 98 7.08 -16.73 60.14
C VAL A 98 7.85 -15.45 60.44
N SER A 99 9.02 -15.56 61.08
CA SER A 99 9.81 -14.38 61.44
C SER A 99 10.49 -13.75 60.21
N ALA A 100 10.75 -12.44 60.28
CA ALA A 100 11.47 -11.74 59.21
C ALA A 100 12.87 -12.33 58.95
N GLU A 101 13.55 -12.81 59.99
CA GLU A 101 14.86 -13.45 59.90
C GLU A 101 14.81 -14.78 59.14
N GLU A 102 13.77 -15.59 59.38
CA GLU A 102 13.55 -16.85 58.66
C GLU A 102 13.22 -16.63 57.19
N ILE A 103 12.43 -15.60 56.87
CA ILE A 103 12.13 -15.20 55.48
C ILE A 103 13.42 -14.76 54.77
N LEU A 104 14.23 -13.91 55.41
CA LEU A 104 15.49 -13.44 54.85
C LEU A 104 16.50 -14.57 54.66
N ALA A 105 16.54 -15.55 55.57
CA ALA A 105 17.39 -16.73 55.44
C ALA A 105 17.01 -17.59 54.22
N LYS A 106 15.73 -17.65 53.85
CA LYS A 106 15.23 -18.41 52.69
C LYS A 106 15.37 -17.67 51.35
N LEU A 107 15.56 -16.35 51.37
CA LEU A 107 15.74 -15.51 50.17
C LEU A 107 17.21 -15.27 49.79
N LYS A 108 18.15 -15.65 50.67
CA LYS A 108 19.60 -15.71 50.39
C LYS A 108 19.95 -16.95 49.58
#